data_AF-A0A1Q8BKN5-F1
#
_entry.id   AF-A0A1Q8BKN5-F1
#
_cell.length_a   1.000
_cell.length_b   1.000
_cell.length_c   1.000
_cell.angle_alpha   90.00
_cell.angle_beta   90.00
_cell.angle_gamma   90.00
#
_symmetry.space_group_name_H-M   'P 1'
#
loop_
_entity.id
_entity.type
_entity.pdbx_description
1 polymer ?
#
loop_
_entity_poly.entity_id
_entity_poly.type
_entity_poly.pdbx_seq_one_letter_code
_entity_poly.pdbx_strand_id
1 'polypeptide(L)'
;MRYQVTGVQRQQAAIVQAKALAGWRAYGTNAPQTRLTFEQAVLEYRNEYRVERVFDRLKGERLGIAPLFVRREDQVVGLPRLLSLEIRLLTLVEGVARRTLQQQQSTIAGLYLDSPRKTTQTPTAERLLRALIHIKLIIVYLQEKIVYQVEGFSTVQQRVLEVVGLSPDIYTSLAQTVVRVPKANPAA
;
A
#
# COMPACT_ATOMS: atom_id res chain seq x y z
N MET A 1 -24.54 -11.93 -25.37
CA MET A 1 -23.84 -12.50 -26.54
C MET A 1 -22.36 -12.65 -26.20
N ARG A 2 -21.75 -13.80 -26.52
CA ARG A 2 -20.31 -14.08 -26.29
C ARG A 2 -19.63 -14.07 -27.66
N TYR A 3 -18.73 -13.13 -27.91
CA TYR A 3 -17.94 -13.12 -29.14
C TYR A 3 -16.74 -14.06 -28.99
N GLN A 4 -16.44 -14.83 -30.04
CA GLN A 4 -15.25 -15.67 -30.12
C GLN A 4 -14.49 -15.29 -31.39
N VAL A 5 -13.23 -14.92 -31.26
CA VAL A 5 -12.35 -14.63 -32.40
C VAL A 5 -11.91 -15.97 -33.00
N THR A 6 -12.29 -16.22 -34.26
CA THR A 6 -12.00 -17.47 -34.98
C THR A 6 -10.70 -17.42 -35.77
N GLY A 7 -10.10 -16.24 -35.96
CA GLY A 7 -8.82 -16.07 -36.64
C GLY A 7 -8.29 -14.65 -36.56
N VAL A 8 -6.96 -14.52 -36.68
CA VAL A 8 -6.25 -13.25 -36.74
C VAL A 8 -5.26 -13.33 -37.90
N GLN A 9 -5.38 -12.42 -38.87
CA GLN A 9 -4.44 -12.28 -39.98
C GLN A 9 -3.81 -10.87 -39.97
N ARG A 10 -2.50 -10.81 -40.21
CA ARG A 10 -1.78 -9.54 -40.36
C ARG A 10 -1.98 -9.01 -41.78
N GLN A 11 -2.62 -7.85 -41.90
CA GLN A 11 -2.60 -7.07 -43.13
C GLN A 11 -1.35 -6.20 -43.20
N GLN A 12 -0.31 -6.73 -43.85
CA GLN A 12 1.00 -6.07 -43.89
C GLN A 12 0.95 -4.66 -44.49
N ALA A 13 0.14 -4.45 -45.55
CA ALA A 13 -0.03 -3.14 -46.18
C ALA A 13 -0.62 -2.10 -45.22
N ALA A 14 -1.69 -2.46 -44.50
CA ALA A 14 -2.31 -1.60 -43.49
C ALA A 14 -1.35 -1.30 -42.33
N ILE A 15 -0.54 -2.28 -41.90
CA ILE A 15 0.47 -2.08 -40.85
C ILE A 15 1.55 -1.08 -41.31
N VAL A 16 2.02 -1.19 -42.54
CA VAL A 16 3.03 -0.28 -43.10
C VAL A 16 2.48 1.14 -43.20
N GLN A 17 1.26 1.29 -43.73
CA GLN A 17 0.58 2.59 -43.82
C GLN A 17 0.38 3.22 -42.43
N ALA A 18 -0.06 2.43 -41.45
CA ALA A 18 -0.22 2.89 -40.07
C ALA A 18 1.12 3.33 -39.43
N LYS A 19 2.21 2.61 -39.71
CA LYS A 19 3.56 2.99 -39.22
C LYS A 19 4.06 4.29 -39.86
N ALA A 20 3.78 4.52 -41.14
CA ALA A 20 4.17 5.75 -41.83
C ALA A 20 3.47 6.99 -41.28
N LEU A 21 2.25 6.83 -40.76
CA LEU A 21 1.46 7.89 -40.13
C LEU A 21 1.71 8.01 -38.61
N ALA A 22 2.49 7.11 -38.03
CA ALA A 22 2.75 7.13 -36.60
C ALA A 22 3.71 8.27 -36.22
N GLY A 23 3.45 8.88 -35.07
CA GLY A 23 4.40 9.82 -34.46
C GLY A 23 5.68 9.13 -33.99
N TRP A 24 6.74 9.91 -33.81
CA TRP A 24 7.99 9.43 -33.21
C TRP A 24 8.06 9.81 -31.72
N ARG A 25 8.67 8.94 -30.90
CA ARG A 25 8.99 9.21 -29.50
C ARG A 25 10.46 8.87 -29.28
N ALA A 26 11.24 9.87 -28.88
CA ALA A 26 12.65 9.69 -28.55
C ALA A 26 12.81 9.40 -27.04
N TYR A 27 13.76 8.53 -26.71
CA TYR A 27 14.15 8.22 -25.34
C TYR A 27 15.63 8.52 -25.18
N GLY A 28 16.01 9.13 -24.05
CA GLY A 28 17.40 9.45 -23.72
C GLY A 28 17.77 8.86 -22.38
N THR A 29 18.95 8.27 -22.25
CA THR A 29 19.45 7.79 -20.97
C THR A 29 20.93 8.11 -20.83
N ASN A 30 21.36 8.47 -19.62
CA ASN A 30 22.77 8.60 -19.26
C ASN A 30 23.32 7.30 -18.64
N ALA A 31 22.51 6.25 -18.53
CA ALA A 31 22.95 4.96 -18.00
C ALA A 31 23.78 4.20 -19.05
N PRO A 32 24.92 3.59 -18.67
CA PRO A 32 25.69 2.77 -19.59
C PRO A 32 24.94 1.47 -19.93
N GLN A 33 25.19 0.92 -21.12
CA GLN A 33 24.56 -0.33 -21.58
C GLN A 33 24.80 -1.53 -20.67
N THR A 34 25.93 -1.55 -19.94
CA THR A 34 26.25 -2.58 -18.94
C THR A 34 25.31 -2.57 -17.74
N ARG A 35 24.66 -1.44 -17.46
CA ARG A 35 23.70 -1.27 -16.35
C ARG A 35 22.25 -1.33 -16.83
N LEU A 36 21.98 -0.83 -18.04
CA LEU A 36 20.63 -0.74 -18.58
C LEU A 36 20.66 -1.05 -20.08
N THR A 37 20.12 -2.20 -20.47
CA THR A 37 20.01 -2.54 -21.90
C THR A 37 18.98 -1.65 -22.59
N PHE A 38 18.99 -1.64 -23.92
CA PHE A 38 18.00 -0.88 -24.70
C PHE A 38 16.56 -1.28 -24.36
N GLU A 39 16.27 -2.58 -24.28
CA GLU A 39 14.94 -3.11 -23.96
C GLU A 39 14.53 -2.69 -22.55
N GLN A 40 15.45 -2.77 -21.58
CA GLN A 40 15.20 -2.34 -20.21
C GLN A 40 14.94 -0.84 -20.16
N ALA A 41 15.70 -0.02 -20.88
CA ALA A 41 15.49 1.43 -20.95
C ALA A 41 14.10 1.77 -21.48
N VAL A 42 13.66 1.13 -22.58
CA VAL A 42 12.31 1.31 -23.13
C VAL A 42 11.24 0.86 -22.12
N LEU A 43 11.46 -0.25 -21.40
CA LEU A 43 10.54 -0.73 -20.39
C LEU A 43 10.45 0.20 -19.17
N GLU A 44 11.56 0.80 -18.73
CA GLU A 44 11.55 1.80 -17.65
C GLU A 44 10.74 3.04 -18.04
N TYR A 45 10.91 3.55 -19.26
CA TYR A 45 10.07 4.62 -19.78
C TYR A 45 8.59 4.23 -19.88
N ARG A 46 8.29 2.98 -20.24
CA ARG A 46 6.90 2.48 -20.24
C ARG A 46 6.34 2.31 -18.82
N ASN A 47 7.19 2.18 -17.81
CA ASN A 47 6.80 2.11 -16.41
C ASN A 47 6.57 3.49 -15.78
N GLU A 48 6.59 4.58 -16.56
CA GLU A 48 6.31 5.96 -16.10
C GLU A 48 4.92 6.09 -15.43
N TYR A 49 3.95 5.23 -15.76
CA TYR A 49 2.66 5.13 -15.06
C TYR A 49 2.80 4.94 -13.54
N ARG A 50 3.93 4.41 -13.06
CA ARG A 50 4.21 4.27 -11.62
C ARG A 50 4.30 5.63 -10.94
N VAL A 51 4.87 6.62 -11.63
CA VAL A 51 4.97 8.01 -11.16
C VAL A 51 3.59 8.66 -11.21
N GLU A 52 2.85 8.47 -12.30
CA GLU A 52 1.47 8.96 -12.43
C GLU A 52 0.58 8.45 -11.30
N ARG A 53 0.67 7.15 -10.99
CA ARG A 53 -0.07 6.52 -9.89
C ARG A 53 0.20 7.20 -8.54
N VAL A 54 1.42 7.68 -8.30
CA VAL A 54 1.75 8.40 -7.06
C VAL A 54 1.06 9.76 -7.02
N PHE A 55 1.05 10.48 -8.14
CA PHE A 55 0.33 11.75 -8.25
C PHE A 55 -1.19 11.56 -8.18
N ASP A 56 -1.71 10.50 -8.77
CA ASP A 56 -3.13 10.15 -8.68
C ASP A 56 -3.54 9.86 -7.24
N ARG A 57 -2.69 9.19 -6.45
CA ARG A 57 -2.96 9.00 -5.02
C ARG A 57 -2.97 10.31 -4.25
N LEU A 58 -2.07 11.24 -4.58
CA LEU A 58 -2.01 12.56 -3.95
C LEU A 58 -3.27 13.38 -4.24
N LYS A 59 -3.74 13.34 -5.49
CA LYS A 59 -4.91 14.07 -5.97
C LYS A 59 -6.24 13.41 -5.62
N GLY A 60 -6.24 12.08 -5.49
CA GLY A 60 -7.45 11.28 -5.28
C GLY A 60 -8.04 11.45 -3.88
N GLU A 61 -9.24 10.92 -3.70
CA GLU A 61 -10.10 11.11 -2.51
C GLU A 61 -9.43 10.82 -1.15
N ARG A 62 -8.39 9.97 -1.12
CA ARG A 62 -7.77 9.53 0.14
C ARG A 62 -6.80 10.56 0.73
N LEU A 63 -6.07 11.29 -0.10
CA LEU A 63 -5.11 12.30 0.32
C LEU A 63 -5.56 13.72 -0.04
N GLY A 64 -6.33 13.86 -1.12
CA GLY A 64 -7.16 15.05 -1.37
C GLY A 64 -6.38 16.36 -1.41
N ILE A 65 -5.22 16.41 -2.07
CA ILE A 65 -4.45 17.66 -2.18
C ILE A 65 -5.17 18.77 -2.97
N ALA A 66 -6.28 18.46 -3.65
CA ALA A 66 -7.03 19.46 -4.40
C ALA A 66 -8.55 19.17 -4.42
N PRO A 67 -9.39 20.21 -4.23
CA PRO A 67 -9.05 21.55 -3.75
C PRO A 67 -8.79 21.57 -2.23
N LEU A 68 -7.69 22.21 -1.80
CA LEU A 68 -7.38 22.42 -0.38
C LEU A 68 -7.97 23.74 0.11
N PHE A 69 -8.97 23.66 1.00
CA PHE A 69 -9.54 24.84 1.67
C PHE A 69 -8.72 25.21 2.92
N VAL A 70 -7.49 25.68 2.71
CA VAL A 70 -6.60 26.17 3.78
C VAL A 70 -6.85 27.65 4.06
N ARG A 71 -6.85 28.05 5.34
CA ARG A 71 -7.18 29.43 5.78
C ARG A 71 -5.95 30.26 6.14
N ARG A 72 -4.82 29.61 6.45
CA ARG A 72 -3.57 30.27 6.84
C ARG A 72 -2.45 29.94 5.87
N GLU A 73 -1.54 30.88 5.67
CA GLU A 73 -0.41 30.72 4.73
C GLU A 73 0.55 29.58 5.14
N ASP A 74 0.75 29.36 6.44
CA ASP A 74 1.58 28.26 6.91
C ASP A 74 0.99 26.88 6.57
N GLN A 75 -0.34 26.76 6.52
CA GLN A 75 -1.03 25.55 6.10
C GLN A 75 -0.86 25.27 4.60
N VAL A 76 -0.74 26.31 3.76
CA VAL A 76 -0.48 26.18 2.32
C VAL A 76 0.83 25.43 2.07
N VAL A 77 1.85 25.65 2.92
CA VAL A 77 3.15 24.98 2.81
C VAL A 77 3.21 23.69 3.61
N GLY A 78 2.65 23.70 4.83
CA GLY A 78 2.72 22.58 5.76
C GLY A 78 1.95 21.34 5.28
N LEU A 79 0.76 21.54 4.71
CA LEU A 79 -0.10 20.42 4.31
C LEU A 79 0.46 19.62 3.13
N PRO A 80 0.96 20.22 2.03
CA PRO A 80 1.65 19.47 0.99
C PRO A 80 2.86 18.69 1.50
N ARG A 81 3.61 19.23 2.48
CA ARG A 81 4.74 18.52 3.10
C ARG A 81 4.25 17.29 3.86
N LEU A 82 3.20 17.42 4.66
CA LEU A 82 2.59 16.29 5.37
C LEU A 82 2.08 15.22 4.40
N LEU A 83 1.30 15.60 3.39
CA LEU A 83 0.77 14.67 2.39
C LEU A 83 1.90 13.99 1.59
N SER A 84 3.02 14.68 1.37
CA SER A 84 4.20 14.06 0.75
C SER A 84 4.82 12.96 1.62
N LEU A 85 4.79 13.10 2.96
CA LEU A 85 5.24 12.06 3.88
C LEU A 85 4.28 10.88 3.88
N GLU A 86 2.96 11.14 3.87
CA GLU A 86 1.95 10.08 3.79
C GLU A 86 2.11 9.24 2.52
N ILE A 87 2.35 9.87 1.37
CA ILE A 87 2.62 9.14 0.12
C ILE A 87 3.88 8.29 0.20
N ARG A 88 4.94 8.81 0.81
CA ARG A 88 6.19 8.06 0.97
C ARG A 88 5.96 6.86 1.87
N LEU A 89 5.23 7.02 2.97
CA LEU A 89 4.85 5.93 3.87
C LEU A 89 4.04 4.88 3.11
N LEU A 90 3.00 5.29 2.38
CA LEU A 90 2.17 4.38 1.61
C LEU A 90 2.96 3.66 0.50
N THR A 91 3.89 4.34 -0.16
CA THR A 91 4.79 3.73 -1.16
C THR A 91 5.77 2.75 -0.51
N LEU A 92 6.28 3.07 0.68
CA LEU A 92 7.17 2.21 1.45
C LEU A 92 6.46 0.92 1.90
N VAL A 93 5.29 1.04 2.53
CA VAL A 93 4.48 -0.13 2.96
C VAL A 93 4.18 -1.04 1.77
N GLU A 94 3.74 -0.46 0.65
CA GLU A 94 3.47 -1.21 -0.57
C GLU A 94 4.74 -1.89 -1.13
N GLY A 95 5.85 -1.16 -1.17
CA GLY A 95 7.13 -1.66 -1.67
C GLY A 95 7.71 -2.79 -0.84
N VAL A 96 7.69 -2.66 0.50
CA VAL A 96 8.12 -3.71 1.43
C VAL A 96 7.23 -4.94 1.27
N ALA A 97 5.91 -4.76 1.33
CA ALA A 97 4.97 -5.88 1.23
C ALA A 97 5.16 -6.70 -0.07
N ARG A 98 5.26 -6.01 -1.22
CA ARG A 98 5.47 -6.67 -2.51
C ARG A 98 6.81 -7.37 -2.60
N ARG A 99 7.87 -6.75 -2.08
CA ARG A 99 9.19 -7.36 -2.04
C ARG A 99 9.21 -8.63 -1.19
N THR A 100 8.62 -8.58 0.01
CA THR A 100 8.51 -9.73 0.90
C THR A 100 7.73 -10.87 0.24
N LEU A 101 6.57 -10.58 -0.36
CA LEU A 101 5.77 -11.59 -1.05
C LEU A 101 6.51 -12.19 -2.25
N GLN A 102 7.24 -11.37 -3.01
CA GLN A 102 8.06 -11.84 -4.14
C GLN A 102 9.20 -12.75 -3.67
N GLN A 103 9.93 -12.36 -2.61
CA GLN A 103 11.02 -13.15 -2.04
C GLN A 103 10.53 -14.49 -1.48
N GLN A 104 9.38 -14.49 -0.83
CA GLN A 104 8.74 -15.68 -0.29
C GLN A 104 7.99 -16.50 -1.37
N GLN A 105 7.93 -16.03 -2.62
CA GLN A 105 7.13 -16.63 -3.71
C GLN A 105 5.68 -16.92 -3.28
N SER A 106 5.10 -16.04 -2.46
CA SER A 106 3.82 -16.27 -1.80
C SER A 106 2.77 -15.22 -2.18
N THR A 107 1.52 -15.49 -1.82
CA THR A 107 0.40 -14.56 -2.00
C THR A 107 -0.29 -14.31 -0.67
N ILE A 108 -1.02 -13.20 -0.58
CA ILE A 108 -1.86 -12.88 0.58
C ILE A 108 -3.34 -12.89 0.20
N ALA A 109 -4.17 -13.56 1.00
CA ALA A 109 -5.64 -13.60 0.88
C ALA A 109 -6.29 -12.67 1.92
N GLY A 110 -7.62 -12.52 1.87
CA GLY A 110 -8.38 -11.81 2.91
C GLY A 110 -8.33 -10.28 2.84
N LEU A 111 -7.73 -9.70 1.79
CA LEU A 111 -7.64 -8.25 1.61
C LEU A 111 -8.86 -7.61 0.91
N TYR A 112 -9.78 -8.43 0.42
CA TYR A 112 -10.96 -8.01 -0.33
C TYR A 112 -12.23 -8.39 0.44
N LEU A 113 -13.01 -7.40 0.87
CA LEU A 113 -14.24 -7.61 1.64
C LEU A 113 -15.29 -8.40 0.84
N ASP A 114 -15.39 -8.09 -0.44
CA ASP A 114 -16.28 -8.68 -1.43
C ASP A 114 -15.78 -10.03 -1.97
N SER A 115 -14.52 -10.38 -1.73
CA SER A 115 -13.92 -11.63 -2.21
C SER A 115 -12.80 -12.12 -1.29
N PRO A 116 -13.12 -12.64 -0.09
CA PRO A 116 -12.13 -12.99 0.92
C PRO A 116 -11.08 -14.02 0.46
N ARG A 117 -11.45 -14.91 -0.47
CA ARG A 117 -10.55 -15.93 -1.04
C ARG A 117 -9.60 -15.38 -2.11
N LYS A 118 -9.81 -14.16 -2.59
CA LYS A 118 -8.98 -13.55 -3.63
C LYS A 118 -7.58 -13.29 -3.08
N THR A 119 -6.59 -13.88 -3.74
CA THR A 119 -5.18 -13.71 -3.40
C THR A 119 -4.51 -12.66 -4.28
N THR A 120 -3.41 -12.10 -3.80
CA THR A 120 -2.57 -11.20 -4.60
C THR A 120 -1.10 -11.26 -4.15
N GLN A 121 -0.19 -11.09 -5.11
CA GLN A 121 1.25 -10.85 -4.83
C GLN A 121 1.57 -9.35 -4.81
N THR A 122 0.64 -8.51 -5.27
CA THR A 122 0.83 -7.07 -5.47
C THR A 122 -0.20 -6.25 -4.70
N PRO A 123 -0.33 -6.46 -3.36
CA PRO A 123 -1.27 -5.69 -2.56
C PRO A 123 -0.95 -4.19 -2.63
N THR A 124 -1.95 -3.37 -2.33
CA THR A 124 -1.76 -1.92 -2.14
C THR A 124 -1.67 -1.61 -0.66
N ALA A 125 -0.92 -0.57 -0.29
CA ALA A 125 -0.82 -0.16 1.11
C ALA A 125 -2.19 0.12 1.72
N GLU A 126 -3.10 0.73 0.97
CA GLU A 126 -4.47 1.00 1.39
C GLU A 126 -5.23 -0.26 1.80
N ARG A 127 -5.05 -1.37 1.07
CA ARG A 127 -5.72 -2.65 1.39
C ARG A 127 -5.11 -3.31 2.61
N LEU A 128 -3.79 -3.26 2.73
CA LEU A 128 -3.08 -3.77 3.91
C LEU A 128 -3.52 -3.01 5.16
N LEU A 129 -3.51 -1.68 5.12
CA LEU A 129 -3.95 -0.85 6.24
C LEU A 129 -5.44 -1.05 6.56
N ARG A 130 -6.29 -1.20 5.54
CA ARG A 130 -7.72 -1.46 5.74
C ARG A 130 -7.97 -2.77 6.48
N ALA A 131 -7.16 -3.81 6.27
CA ALA A 131 -7.29 -5.07 6.99
C ALA A 131 -7.07 -4.92 8.52
N LEU A 132 -6.32 -3.90 8.94
CA LEU A 132 -5.96 -3.65 10.35
C LEU A 132 -7.00 -2.78 11.10
N ILE A 133 -8.00 -2.20 10.43
CA ILE A 133 -8.96 -1.24 11.03
C ILE A 133 -9.74 -1.83 12.22
N HIS A 134 -9.98 -3.13 12.24
CA HIS A 134 -10.88 -3.77 13.21
C HIS A 134 -10.16 -4.44 14.40
N ILE A 135 -8.88 -4.13 14.62
CA ILE A 135 -8.16 -4.55 15.83
C ILE A 135 -8.55 -3.61 16.97
N LYS A 136 -9.00 -4.17 18.10
CA LYS A 136 -9.46 -3.41 19.26
C LYS A 136 -8.62 -3.74 20.48
N LEU A 137 -8.28 -2.74 21.27
CA LEU A 137 -7.75 -2.91 22.63
C LEU A 137 -8.87 -2.64 23.62
N ILE A 138 -9.29 -3.66 24.34
CA ILE A 138 -10.27 -3.58 25.42
C ILE A 138 -9.53 -3.50 26.74
N ILE A 139 -9.86 -2.50 27.55
CA ILE A 139 -9.26 -2.29 28.87
C ILE A 139 -10.37 -2.48 29.91
N VAL A 140 -10.24 -3.51 30.74
CA VAL A 140 -11.17 -3.85 31.81
C VAL A 140 -10.56 -3.47 33.15
N TYR A 141 -11.24 -2.58 33.86
CA TYR A 141 -10.85 -2.15 35.20
C TYR A 141 -11.53 -3.01 36.26
N LEU A 142 -10.73 -3.72 37.05
CA LEU A 142 -11.18 -4.49 38.21
C LEU A 142 -10.58 -3.86 39.48
N GLN A 143 -11.07 -4.24 40.66
CA GLN A 143 -10.63 -3.68 41.94
C GLN A 143 -9.10 -3.83 42.13
N GLU A 144 -8.58 -5.03 41.92
CA GLU A 144 -7.17 -5.38 42.16
C GLU A 144 -6.29 -5.39 40.90
N LYS A 145 -6.88 -5.24 39.70
CA LYS A 145 -6.15 -5.41 38.44
C LYS A 145 -6.78 -4.68 37.26
N ILE A 146 -5.97 -4.39 36.25
CA ILE A 146 -6.38 -3.92 34.93
C ILE A 146 -6.08 -5.04 33.94
N VAL A 147 -7.08 -5.46 33.18
CA VAL A 147 -6.91 -6.47 32.14
C VAL A 147 -6.98 -5.79 30.78
N TYR A 148 -5.94 -5.99 29.98
CA TYR A 148 -5.87 -5.54 28.59
C TYR A 148 -6.11 -6.75 27.69
N GLN A 149 -7.04 -6.62 26.75
CA GLN A 149 -7.38 -7.66 25.78
C GLN A 149 -7.32 -7.11 24.38
N VAL A 150 -6.71 -7.86 23.47
CA VAL A 150 -6.69 -7.52 22.04
C VAL A 150 -7.71 -8.39 21.33
N GLU A 151 -8.73 -7.76 20.76
CA GLU A 151 -9.75 -8.43 19.95
C GLU A 151 -9.57 -8.15 18.47
N GLY A 152 -10.07 -9.08 17.65
CA GLY A 152 -10.11 -8.95 16.20
C GLY A 152 -8.79 -9.28 15.51
N PHE A 153 -7.73 -9.65 16.25
CA PHE A 153 -6.38 -9.91 15.73
C PHE A 153 -6.23 -11.26 14.99
N SER A 154 -6.82 -11.33 13.79
CA SER A 154 -6.89 -12.54 12.96
C SER A 154 -5.56 -12.94 12.30
N THR A 155 -5.50 -14.17 11.78
CA THR A 155 -4.35 -14.67 11.00
C THR A 155 -4.06 -13.81 9.76
N VAL A 156 -5.08 -13.23 9.13
CA VAL A 156 -4.90 -12.31 8.00
C VAL A 156 -4.16 -11.05 8.44
N GLN A 157 -4.50 -10.49 9.60
CA GLN A 157 -3.85 -9.29 10.11
C GLN A 157 -2.42 -9.56 10.57
N GLN A 158 -2.18 -10.70 11.22
CA GLN A 158 -0.82 -11.16 11.52
C GLN A 158 0.02 -11.30 10.25
N ARG A 159 -0.57 -11.89 9.20
CA ARG A 159 0.09 -12.02 7.90
C ARG A 159 0.35 -10.67 7.24
N VAL A 160 -0.55 -9.70 7.38
CA VAL A 160 -0.33 -8.32 6.92
C VAL A 160 0.89 -7.70 7.61
N LEU A 161 1.01 -7.86 8.93
CA LEU A 161 2.17 -7.33 9.68
C LEU A 161 3.48 -8.00 9.26
N GLU A 162 3.48 -9.33 9.15
CA GLU A 162 4.65 -10.10 8.73
C GLU A 162 5.15 -9.66 7.35
N VAL A 163 4.23 -9.51 6.39
CA VAL A 163 4.56 -9.09 5.02
C VAL A 163 5.13 -7.67 4.98
N VAL A 164 4.70 -6.78 5.89
CA VAL A 164 5.22 -5.42 6.04
C VAL A 164 6.50 -5.39 6.91
N GLY A 165 6.96 -6.53 7.44
CA GLY A 165 8.19 -6.66 8.22
C GLY A 165 8.02 -6.27 9.70
N LEU A 166 6.79 -6.36 10.22
CA LEU A 166 6.47 -6.07 11.62
C LEU A 166 6.11 -7.36 12.36
N SER A 167 6.57 -7.48 13.61
CA SER A 167 6.17 -8.59 14.46
C SER A 167 4.70 -8.44 14.89
N PRO A 168 3.90 -9.52 14.91
CA PRO A 168 2.60 -9.55 15.59
C PRO A 168 2.64 -9.09 17.05
N ASP A 169 3.81 -9.15 17.69
CA ASP A 169 4.04 -8.77 19.09
C ASP A 169 3.67 -7.33 19.39
N ILE A 170 3.69 -6.43 18.40
CA ILE A 170 3.25 -5.04 18.58
C ILE A 170 1.80 -4.94 19.07
N TYR A 171 0.97 -5.95 18.79
CA TYR A 171 -0.38 -6.06 19.32
C TYR A 171 -0.46 -7.06 20.47
N THR A 172 0.10 -8.27 20.34
CA THR A 172 -0.07 -9.31 21.37
C THR A 172 0.56 -8.93 22.71
N SER A 173 1.65 -8.16 22.72
CA SER A 173 2.27 -7.65 23.96
C SER A 173 1.37 -6.70 24.75
N LEU A 174 0.37 -6.11 24.11
CA LEU A 174 -0.63 -5.27 24.78
C LEU A 174 -1.65 -6.11 25.56
N ALA A 175 -1.82 -7.40 25.22
CA ALA A 175 -2.76 -8.29 25.91
C ALA A 175 -2.15 -8.81 27.21
N GLN A 176 -2.22 -7.99 28.27
CA GLN A 176 -1.62 -8.28 29.56
C GLN A 176 -2.57 -7.98 30.73
N THR A 177 -2.29 -8.56 31.89
CA THR A 177 -2.98 -8.23 33.15
C THR A 177 -2.01 -7.54 34.09
N VAL A 178 -2.33 -6.32 34.49
CA VAL A 178 -1.52 -5.50 35.40
C VAL A 178 -2.20 -5.47 36.76
N VAL A 179 -1.50 -5.90 37.82
CA VAL A 179 -1.99 -5.79 39.19
C VAL A 179 -1.94 -4.33 39.63
N ARG A 180 -3.04 -3.82 40.20
CA ARG A 180 -3.06 -2.49 40.80
C ARG A 180 -2.42 -2.59 42.18
N VAL A 181 -1.34 -1.85 42.40
CA VAL A 181 -0.83 -1.64 43.75
C VAL A 181 -1.84 -0.72 44.45
N PRO A 182 -2.45 -1.13 45.57
CA PRO A 182 -3.35 -0.26 46.30
C PRO A 182 -2.60 1.01 46.71
N LYS A 183 -3.21 2.17 46.45
CA LYS A 183 -2.70 3.44 46.95
C LYS A 183 -2.69 3.34 48.47
N ALA A 184 -1.51 3.32 49.09
CA ALA A 184 -1.39 3.30 50.54
C ALA A 184 -2.25 4.43 51.11
N ASN A 185 -3.22 4.08 51.94
CA ASN A 185 -4.06 5.05 52.61
C ASN A 185 -3.12 5.85 53.54
N PRO A 186 -2.98 7.18 53.38
CA PRO A 186 -2.28 7.95 54.40
C PRO A 186 -3.13 7.84 55.67
N ALA A 187 -2.63 7.07 56.64
CA ALA A 187 -3.26 6.89 57.94
C ALA A 187 -3.54 8.26 58.57
N ALA A 188 -4.77 8.47 59.02
CA ALA A 188 -5.20 9.57 59.87
C ALA A 188 -5.62 9.00 61.22
#